data_AF-A0A401KKQ0-F1
#
_entry.id   AF-A0A401KKQ0-F1
#
_cell.length_a   1.000
_cell.length_b   1.000
_cell.length_c   1.000
_cell.angle_alpha   90.00
_cell.angle_beta   90.00
_cell.angle_gamma   90.00
#
_symmetry.space_group_name_H-M   'P 1'
#
loop_
_entity.id
_entity.type
_entity.pdbx_description
1 polymer ?
#
loop_
_entity_poly.entity_id
_entity_poly.type
_entity_poly.pdbx_seq_one_letter_code
_entity_poly.pdbx_strand_id
1 'polypeptide(L)'
;MEATCIVCGTQIDGLHRQAKHFRAVYCSSTGVRVTVPLCLAPSHPAVRIPADAVTDEWTSERMPEHDQTDLYVFHEPCWRRLVSHFSPQEFDVGYVFEALEYLPLPLIRGLDESAPMDLEPPYLWEAVDEGLGHQPDFANLDDLMRFAKALPSSWRPAMSAAPFKGDIFQRLPLELIEMIAVLLPTRDVLHLRQVSRGVAPVFSSSAFWKTRFDLNAERGFLWPVVRDLIETGKGNGFDWRLLYHCTCHLTCSHWFRLELKSWERLRWLRDSTLALASGVPRPLDYRGDALHYYHNAMIGDTHLEVVDCDSRVLHIAISAHDDCGLHVSPGPVCVTGLEFFFEDRPKAMLGYTSAGAKEIPRKKWRNYDQTKLAHPIVRVMMDLVDFKGVMVTHTLDGVSGVLILQSLDEERECRRGWRKCSIGECDDPYHVYDGLCACSLEEVSQVVAVFDVRT
;
A
#
# COMPACT_ATOMS: atom_id res chain seq x y z
N MET A 1 23.14 -2.75 10.36
CA MET A 1 21.81 -2.50 9.80
C MET A 1 20.79 -2.82 10.86
N GLU A 2 19.88 -1.89 11.14
CA GLU A 2 18.70 -2.19 11.94
C GLU A 2 17.77 -3.03 11.05
N ALA A 3 17.34 -4.20 11.50
CA ALA A 3 16.42 -5.01 10.70
C ALA A 3 15.04 -4.39 10.75
N THR A 4 14.38 -4.32 9.60
CA THR A 4 13.00 -3.86 9.45
C THR A 4 12.12 -5.04 9.07
N CYS A 5 10.88 -5.03 9.55
CA CYS A 5 9.92 -6.03 9.08
C CYS A 5 9.47 -5.67 7.67
N ILE A 6 9.53 -6.64 6.75
CA ILE A 6 9.17 -6.44 5.34
C ILE A 6 7.67 -6.09 5.15
N VAL A 7 6.81 -6.46 6.10
CA VAL A 7 5.35 -6.23 6.01
C VAL A 7 4.98 -4.85 6.52
N CYS A 8 5.28 -4.51 7.77
CA CYS A 8 4.85 -3.23 8.36
C CYS A 8 5.88 -2.10 8.17
N GLY A 9 7.12 -2.44 7.80
CA GLY A 9 8.21 -1.47 7.63
C GLY A 9 8.79 -0.91 8.93
N THR A 10 8.31 -1.35 10.10
CA THR A 10 8.85 -0.89 11.39
C THR A 10 10.07 -1.70 11.80
N GLN A 11 10.89 -1.10 12.66
CA GLN A 11 12.12 -1.70 13.16
C GLN A 11 11.82 -2.94 14.02
N ILE A 12 12.72 -3.91 13.95
CA ILE A 12 12.83 -4.97 14.95
C ILE A 12 13.67 -4.41 16.10
N ASP A 13 13.03 -3.98 17.17
CA ASP A 13 13.70 -3.44 18.36
C ASP A 13 13.41 -4.29 19.61
N GLY A 14 14.35 -4.25 20.56
CA GLY A 14 14.23 -4.96 21.84
C GLY A 14 13.44 -4.17 22.89
N LEU A 15 12.97 -2.96 22.55
CA LEU A 15 12.35 -2.02 23.47
C LEU A 15 10.86 -2.30 23.60
N HIS A 16 10.17 -2.51 22.49
CA HIS A 16 8.73 -2.75 22.48
C HIS A 16 8.42 -4.25 22.52
N ARG A 17 7.50 -4.64 23.42
CA ARG A 17 7.16 -6.05 23.69
C ARG A 17 6.75 -6.83 22.44
N GLN A 18 6.12 -6.15 21.49
CA GLN A 18 5.57 -6.71 20.26
C GLN A 18 6.56 -6.57 19.07
N ALA A 19 7.51 -5.63 19.14
CA ALA A 19 8.55 -5.46 18.12
C ALA A 19 9.76 -6.39 18.34
N LYS A 20 9.95 -6.89 19.58
CA LYS A 20 11.11 -7.74 19.91
C LYS A 20 11.04 -9.17 19.39
N HIS A 21 9.84 -9.69 19.12
CA HIS A 21 9.68 -11.06 18.62
C HIS A 21 9.57 -11.07 17.10
N PHE A 22 10.39 -11.87 16.43
CA PHE A 22 10.46 -11.89 14.98
C PHE A 22 10.82 -13.27 14.42
N ARG A 23 10.58 -13.45 13.12
CA ARG A 23 11.06 -14.59 12.33
C ARG A 23 11.82 -14.10 11.12
N ALA A 24 12.73 -14.94 10.65
CA ALA A 24 13.45 -14.74 9.42
C ALA A 24 13.09 -15.87 8.44
N VAL A 25 12.78 -15.50 7.20
CA VAL A 25 12.66 -16.40 6.05
C VAL A 25 13.94 -16.22 5.23
N TYR A 26 14.63 -17.30 4.91
CA TYR A 26 15.91 -17.23 4.23
C TYR A 26 16.14 -18.43 3.30
N CYS A 27 16.96 -18.24 2.28
CA CYS A 27 17.41 -19.31 1.40
C CYS A 27 18.74 -19.89 1.90
N SER A 28 18.83 -21.22 1.97
CA SER A 28 20.06 -21.96 2.27
C SER A 28 20.45 -22.84 1.10
N SER A 29 21.67 -23.38 1.13
CA SER A 29 22.11 -24.44 0.20
C SER A 29 21.17 -25.67 0.13
N THR A 30 20.31 -25.86 1.14
CA THR A 30 19.34 -26.98 1.21
C THR A 30 17.89 -26.59 0.90
N GLY A 31 17.66 -25.33 0.51
CA GLY A 31 16.33 -24.77 0.24
C GLY A 31 15.92 -23.68 1.22
N VAL A 32 14.69 -23.21 1.07
CA VAL A 32 14.13 -22.10 1.87
C VAL A 32 13.73 -22.58 3.27
N ARG A 33 14.05 -21.78 4.28
CA ARG A 33 13.79 -22.08 5.70
C ARG A 33 13.18 -20.89 6.43
N VAL A 34 12.49 -21.17 7.52
CA VAL A 34 11.97 -20.15 8.46
C VAL A 34 12.50 -20.43 9.86
N THR A 35 12.93 -19.40 10.57
CA THR A 35 13.36 -19.55 11.97
C THR A 35 12.18 -19.84 12.90
N VAL A 36 12.48 -20.44 14.06
CA VAL A 36 11.57 -20.32 15.23
C VAL A 36 11.40 -18.84 15.62
N PRO A 37 10.38 -18.45 16.42
CA PRO A 37 10.29 -17.10 16.94
C PRO A 37 11.57 -16.75 17.70
N LEU A 38 12.25 -15.71 17.23
CA LEU A 38 13.42 -15.13 17.87
C LEU A 38 13.00 -13.93 18.71
N CYS A 39 13.82 -13.56 19.69
CA CYS A 39 13.58 -12.41 20.56
C CYS A 39 14.83 -11.54 20.61
N LEU A 40 14.72 -10.25 20.27
CA LEU A 40 15.83 -9.32 20.34
C LEU A 40 16.08 -8.93 21.81
N ALA A 41 17.29 -9.19 22.30
CA ALA A 41 17.67 -8.81 23.65
C ALA A 41 17.91 -7.29 23.73
N PRO A 42 17.42 -6.57 24.76
CA PRO A 42 17.61 -5.13 24.90
C PRO A 42 19.09 -4.69 24.94
N SER A 43 19.99 -5.60 25.31
CA SER A 43 21.44 -5.37 25.41
C SER A 43 22.21 -5.53 24.10
N HIS A 44 21.58 -6.05 23.04
CA HIS A 44 22.21 -6.26 21.73
C HIS A 44 21.28 -5.80 20.59
N PRO A 45 21.43 -4.55 20.09
CA PRO A 45 20.53 -3.97 19.10
C PRO A 45 20.70 -4.51 17.67
N ALA A 46 21.65 -5.43 17.44
CA ALA A 46 21.89 -6.02 16.14
C ALA A 46 21.14 -7.35 15.99
N VAL A 47 20.35 -7.49 14.92
CA VAL A 47 19.70 -8.75 14.56
C VAL A 47 20.75 -9.78 14.16
N ARG A 48 20.74 -10.94 14.82
CA ARG A 48 21.61 -12.08 14.53
C ARG A 48 20.86 -13.06 13.63
N ILE A 49 21.38 -13.35 12.44
CA ILE A 49 20.82 -14.29 11.44
C ILE A 49 21.78 -15.49 11.30
N PRO A 50 21.29 -16.72 11.09
CA PRO A 50 22.11 -17.90 11.27
C PRO A 50 23.11 -18.01 10.12
N ALA A 51 24.34 -18.44 10.41
CA ALA A 51 25.24 -18.91 9.37
C ALA A 51 24.77 -20.30 8.90
N ASP A 52 25.03 -20.59 7.62
CA ASP A 52 24.59 -21.78 6.91
C ASP A 52 25.34 -23.04 7.38
N ALA A 53 25.16 -23.42 8.65
CA ALA A 53 25.55 -24.72 9.20
C ALA A 53 24.95 -24.90 10.61
N VAL A 54 23.95 -25.77 10.68
CA VAL A 54 23.52 -26.51 11.88
C VAL A 54 22.58 -25.77 12.83
N THR A 55 21.42 -26.41 12.95
CA THR A 55 20.35 -26.23 13.92
C THR A 55 20.83 -26.17 15.37
N ASP A 56 20.07 -25.41 16.16
CA ASP A 56 19.83 -25.53 17.61
C ASP A 56 20.63 -24.73 18.65
N GLU A 57 21.72 -24.02 18.36
CA GLU A 57 22.32 -23.11 19.38
C GLU A 57 23.07 -21.90 18.76
N TRP A 58 22.76 -20.69 19.23
CA TRP A 58 23.16 -19.43 18.58
C TRP A 58 24.15 -18.60 19.40
N THR A 59 25.40 -18.51 18.92
CA THR A 59 26.42 -17.59 19.44
C THR A 59 27.30 -17.06 18.31
N SER A 60 26.84 -16.06 17.55
CA SER A 60 27.75 -15.25 16.71
C SER A 60 27.23 -13.84 16.48
N GLU A 61 28.17 -12.89 16.40
CA GLU A 61 27.96 -11.44 16.45
C GLU A 61 27.91 -10.76 15.07
N ARG A 62 28.00 -11.51 13.96
CA ARG A 62 28.12 -10.92 12.61
C ARG A 62 27.06 -11.41 11.64
N MET A 63 26.37 -10.44 11.01
CA MET A 63 25.57 -10.67 9.81
C MET A 63 26.50 -11.12 8.66
N PRO A 64 26.15 -12.18 7.92
CA PRO A 64 26.89 -12.55 6.72
C PRO A 64 26.70 -11.52 5.61
N GLU A 65 27.75 -11.30 4.81
CA GLU A 65 27.72 -10.45 3.61
C GLU A 65 27.04 -11.24 2.49
N HIS A 66 25.84 -10.84 2.06
CA HIS A 66 25.09 -11.47 0.97
C HIS A 66 24.79 -10.46 -0.13
N ASP A 67 25.16 -10.81 -1.36
CA ASP A 67 24.78 -10.06 -2.55
C ASP A 67 23.29 -10.30 -2.86
N GLN A 68 22.45 -9.30 -2.54
CA GLN A 68 21.08 -9.09 -3.05
C GLN A 68 19.89 -9.90 -2.47
N THR A 69 19.73 -9.99 -1.14
CA THR A 69 18.48 -10.35 -0.40
C THR A 69 18.10 -11.84 -0.21
N ASP A 70 19.01 -12.67 0.34
CA ASP A 70 18.68 -14.04 0.79
C ASP A 70 17.85 -14.11 2.10
N LEU A 71 17.33 -12.99 2.60
CA LEU A 71 16.75 -12.89 3.94
C LEU A 71 15.64 -11.84 4.04
N TYR A 72 14.51 -12.26 4.59
CA TYR A 72 13.38 -11.39 4.90
C TYR A 72 12.95 -11.55 6.36
N VAL A 73 12.77 -10.43 7.05
CA VAL A 73 12.42 -10.41 8.48
C VAL A 73 10.95 -10.01 8.66
N PHE A 74 10.28 -10.69 9.58
CA PHE A 74 8.89 -10.44 9.96
C PHE A 74 8.82 -10.27 11.47
N HIS A 75 8.08 -9.28 11.97
CA HIS A 75 7.59 -9.40 13.34
C HIS A 75 6.73 -10.66 13.47
N GLU A 76 6.77 -11.33 14.62
CA GLU A 76 5.95 -12.52 14.88
C GLU A 76 4.44 -12.28 14.60
N PRO A 77 3.86 -11.10 14.92
CA PRO A 77 2.46 -10.80 14.58
C PRO A 77 2.24 -10.69 13.07
N CYS A 78 3.14 -10.04 12.32
CA CYS A 78 3.09 -9.97 10.85
C CYS A 78 3.19 -11.35 10.21
N TRP A 79 4.05 -12.23 10.75
CA TRP A 79 4.16 -13.61 10.30
C TRP A 79 2.86 -14.40 10.55
N ARG A 80 2.30 -14.34 11.75
CA ARG A 80 1.02 -15.00 12.08
C ARG A 80 -0.12 -14.51 11.18
N ARG A 81 -0.16 -13.22 10.90
CA ARG A 81 -1.12 -12.64 9.96
C ARG A 81 -0.92 -13.18 8.56
N LEU A 82 0.31 -13.22 8.05
CA LEU A 82 0.62 -13.81 6.76
C LEU A 82 0.08 -15.23 6.64
N VAL A 83 0.40 -16.10 7.60
CA VAL A 83 -0.09 -17.49 7.62
C VAL A 83 -1.62 -17.54 7.62
N SER A 84 -2.29 -16.60 8.30
CA SER A 84 -3.76 -16.54 8.35
C SER A 84 -4.43 -16.22 7.01
N HIS A 85 -3.70 -15.63 6.05
CA HIS A 85 -4.20 -15.39 4.69
C HIS A 85 -4.31 -16.67 3.85
N PHE A 86 -3.68 -17.77 4.27
CA PHE A 86 -3.66 -19.04 3.54
C PHE A 86 -4.54 -20.08 4.22
N SER A 87 -5.13 -20.94 3.41
CA SER A 87 -5.65 -22.22 3.89
C SER A 87 -4.48 -23.15 4.27
N PRO A 88 -4.66 -24.11 5.20
CA PRO A 88 -3.56 -24.98 5.65
C PRO A 88 -2.85 -25.77 4.53
N GLN A 89 -3.52 -26.01 3.41
CA GLN A 89 -2.97 -26.73 2.25
C GLN A 89 -2.30 -25.82 1.22
N GLU A 90 -2.50 -24.50 1.34
CA GLU A 90 -2.02 -23.50 0.38
C GLU A 90 -0.65 -22.91 0.76
N PHE A 91 -0.25 -23.03 2.03
CA PHE A 91 0.95 -22.36 2.54
C PHE A 91 2.22 -23.18 2.25
N ASP A 92 3.02 -22.70 1.31
CA ASP A 92 4.35 -23.21 1.01
C ASP A 92 5.40 -22.09 1.12
N VAL A 93 6.37 -22.30 2.00
CA VAL A 93 7.41 -21.31 2.32
C VAL A 93 8.31 -21.00 1.12
N GLY A 94 8.52 -21.97 0.21
CA GLY A 94 9.32 -21.77 -0.99
C GLY A 94 8.70 -20.75 -1.94
N TYR A 95 7.41 -20.90 -2.24
CA TYR A 95 6.69 -19.92 -3.06
C TYR A 95 6.50 -18.58 -2.35
N VAL A 96 6.38 -18.57 -1.01
CA VAL A 96 6.38 -17.31 -0.24
C VAL A 96 7.71 -16.57 -0.40
N PHE A 97 8.84 -17.27 -0.33
CA PHE A 97 10.16 -16.66 -0.52
C PHE A 97 10.34 -16.09 -1.93
N GLU A 98 9.95 -16.85 -2.96
CA GLU A 98 9.96 -16.35 -4.33
C GLU A 98 9.06 -15.11 -4.49
N ALA A 99 7.88 -15.09 -3.87
CA ALA A 99 7.01 -13.91 -3.89
C ALA A 99 7.59 -12.71 -3.12
N LEU A 100 8.43 -12.93 -2.10
CA LEU A 100 9.07 -11.86 -1.33
C LEU A 100 10.11 -11.09 -2.15
N GLU A 101 10.75 -11.72 -3.13
CA GLU A 101 11.70 -11.06 -4.05
C GLU A 101 11.05 -9.92 -4.86
N TYR A 102 9.74 -10.02 -5.08
CA TYR A 102 8.96 -9.04 -5.83
C TYR A 102 8.20 -8.05 -4.93
N LEU A 103 8.15 -8.33 -3.61
CA LEU A 103 7.50 -7.43 -2.66
C LEU A 103 8.34 -6.15 -2.53
N PRO A 104 7.73 -4.94 -2.59
CA PRO A 104 8.47 -3.72 -2.35
C PRO A 104 9.13 -3.78 -0.98
N LEU A 105 10.43 -3.52 -0.91
CA LEU A 105 11.05 -3.29 0.38
C LEU A 105 10.35 -2.09 1.03
N PRO A 106 9.99 -2.17 2.31
CA PRO A 106 9.52 -1.00 3.02
C PRO A 106 10.64 0.04 2.96
N LEU A 107 10.34 1.21 2.38
CA LEU A 107 11.22 2.36 2.53
C LEU A 107 11.46 2.52 4.03
N ILE A 108 12.73 2.38 4.43
CA ILE A 108 13.16 2.67 5.80
C ILE A 108 12.58 4.04 6.09
N ARG A 109 11.69 4.13 7.10
CA ARG A 109 10.96 5.34 7.48
C ARG A 109 11.80 6.56 7.14
N GLY A 110 11.40 7.31 6.10
CA GLY A 110 11.91 8.65 5.93
C GLY A 110 11.70 9.34 7.27
N LEU A 111 12.71 10.03 7.78
CA LEU A 111 12.69 10.68 9.09
C LEU A 111 11.54 11.70 9.27
N ASP A 112 10.70 11.88 8.24
CA ASP A 112 9.66 12.89 8.13
C ASP A 112 8.23 12.32 8.03
N GLU A 113 8.04 10.99 8.00
CA GLU A 113 6.79 10.43 8.55
C GLU A 113 6.88 10.62 10.05
N SER A 114 6.46 11.79 10.53
CA SER A 114 6.22 12.07 11.93
C SER A 114 5.04 11.21 12.43
N ALA A 115 5.18 9.89 12.37
CA ALA A 115 4.61 9.05 13.39
C ALA A 115 5.11 9.65 14.71
N PRO A 116 4.22 10.07 15.62
CA PRO A 116 4.66 10.42 16.96
C PRO A 116 5.61 9.31 17.42
N MET A 117 6.81 9.69 17.85
CA MET A 117 7.81 8.77 18.40
C MET A 117 7.24 7.95 19.57
N ASP A 118 6.05 8.33 20.05
CA ASP A 118 5.26 7.72 21.12
C ASP A 118 4.15 6.78 20.63
N LEU A 119 3.90 6.64 19.32
CA LEU A 119 3.01 5.58 18.81
C LEU A 119 3.75 4.25 18.86
N GLU A 120 3.79 3.64 20.04
CA GLU A 120 4.05 2.22 20.16
C GLU A 120 3.04 1.51 19.25
N PRO A 121 3.48 0.68 18.30
CA PRO A 121 2.58 -0.23 17.65
C PRO A 121 1.91 -1.07 18.70
N PRO A 122 0.57 -1.10 18.69
CA PRO A 122 -0.01 -2.41 18.65
C PRO A 122 -0.59 -2.64 17.28
N TYR A 123 -0.18 -3.77 16.72
CA TYR A 123 -0.91 -4.42 15.66
C TYR A 123 -2.37 -4.48 16.09
N LEU A 124 -3.29 -3.90 15.31
CA LEU A 124 -4.73 -3.83 15.64
C LEU A 124 -5.27 -5.19 16.10
N TRP A 125 -4.76 -6.26 15.50
CA TRP A 125 -5.05 -7.64 15.87
C TRP A 125 -4.73 -7.97 17.33
N GLU A 126 -3.57 -7.55 17.83
CA GLU A 126 -3.13 -7.80 19.20
C GLU A 126 -3.82 -6.85 20.18
N ALA A 127 -4.04 -5.59 19.79
CA ALA A 127 -4.85 -4.66 20.58
C ALA A 127 -6.28 -5.20 20.79
N VAL A 128 -6.89 -5.78 19.75
CA VAL A 128 -8.20 -6.40 19.85
C VAL A 128 -8.14 -7.67 20.71
N ASP A 129 -7.19 -8.56 20.47
CA ASP A 129 -7.04 -9.81 21.24
C ASP A 129 -6.72 -9.54 22.74
N GLU A 130 -6.02 -8.44 23.06
CA GLU A 130 -5.73 -7.98 24.43
C GLU A 130 -6.86 -7.13 25.04
N GLY A 131 -7.96 -6.89 24.32
CA GLY A 131 -9.11 -6.10 24.80
C GLY A 131 -8.85 -4.58 24.89
N LEU A 132 -7.80 -4.09 24.24
CA LEU A 132 -7.37 -2.69 24.19
C LEU A 132 -8.05 -1.88 23.07
N GLY A 133 -8.96 -2.48 22.29
CA GLY A 133 -9.67 -1.85 21.15
C GLY A 133 -10.58 -0.65 21.48
N HIS A 134 -10.58 -0.17 22.73
CA HIS A 134 -11.29 1.03 23.19
C HIS A 134 -10.39 2.28 23.31
N GLN A 135 -9.11 2.19 22.98
CA GLN A 135 -8.24 3.36 23.00
C GLN A 135 -8.59 4.35 21.85
N PRO A 136 -8.55 5.67 22.10
CA PRO A 136 -9.01 6.70 21.17
C PRO A 136 -8.22 6.76 19.84
N ASP A 137 -7.01 6.20 19.79
CA ASP A 137 -6.19 6.16 18.57
C ASP A 137 -6.52 4.97 17.64
N PHE A 138 -7.26 3.98 18.14
CA PHE A 138 -7.77 2.86 17.34
C PHE A 138 -9.14 3.25 16.79
N ALA A 139 -9.30 3.14 15.47
CA ALA A 139 -10.60 3.32 14.84
C ALA A 139 -11.58 2.28 15.39
N ASN A 140 -12.42 2.66 16.36
CA ASN A 140 -13.55 1.84 16.75
C ASN A 140 -14.64 1.95 15.67
N LEU A 141 -15.40 0.88 15.47
CA LEU A 141 -16.43 0.81 14.41
C LEU A 141 -17.47 1.92 14.54
N ASP A 142 -17.76 2.35 15.77
CA ASP A 142 -18.71 3.43 16.04
C ASP A 142 -18.21 4.76 15.47
N ASP A 143 -16.93 5.10 15.63
CA ASP A 143 -16.33 6.31 15.06
C ASP A 143 -16.31 6.27 13.54
N LEU A 144 -15.99 5.11 12.96
CA LEU A 144 -16.04 4.94 11.51
C LEU A 144 -17.47 5.11 10.96
N MET A 145 -18.48 4.69 11.73
CA MET A 145 -19.90 4.82 11.34
C MET A 145 -20.52 6.17 11.71
N ARG A 146 -19.95 6.93 12.66
CA ARG A 146 -20.41 8.27 13.07
C ARG A 146 -20.27 9.31 11.97
N PHE A 147 -19.23 9.20 11.13
CA PHE A 147 -18.99 10.12 10.01
C PHE A 147 -19.72 9.72 8.72
N ALA A 148 -20.61 8.71 8.78
CA ALA A 148 -21.43 8.33 7.64
C ALA A 148 -22.23 9.54 7.14
N LYS A 149 -21.99 9.96 5.88
CA LYS A 149 -22.97 10.80 5.17
C LYS A 149 -24.33 10.10 5.25
N ALA A 150 -25.40 10.89 5.42
CA ALA A 150 -26.75 10.38 5.51
C ALA A 150 -26.99 9.30 4.45
N LEU A 151 -27.49 8.14 4.89
CA LEU A 151 -27.72 6.99 4.04
C LEU A 151 -28.45 7.45 2.77
N PRO A 152 -28.02 7.02 1.55
CA PRO A 152 -28.87 7.16 0.38
C PRO A 152 -30.26 6.64 0.74
N SER A 153 -31.30 7.42 0.43
CA SER A 153 -32.69 7.11 0.76
C SER A 153 -33.00 5.64 0.47
N SER A 154 -33.75 4.99 1.36
CA SER A 154 -34.14 3.59 1.20
C SER A 154 -34.59 3.32 -0.23
N TRP A 155 -33.88 2.41 -0.91
CA TRP A 155 -34.13 2.13 -2.31
C TRP A 155 -35.56 1.62 -2.45
N ARG A 156 -36.38 2.37 -3.19
CA ARG A 156 -37.65 1.90 -3.69
C ARG A 156 -37.41 1.49 -5.15
N PRO A 157 -37.62 0.21 -5.53
CA PRO A 157 -37.57 -0.16 -6.93
C PRO A 157 -38.51 0.75 -7.72
N ALA A 158 -37.98 1.51 -8.67
CA ALA A 158 -38.82 2.11 -9.70
C ALA A 158 -39.41 0.94 -10.50
N MET A 159 -40.68 0.61 -10.22
CA MET A 159 -41.40 -0.44 -10.92
C MET A 159 -41.63 0.00 -12.36
N SER A 160 -40.68 -0.26 -13.26
CA SER A 160 -40.96 -0.23 -14.69
C SER A 160 -41.70 -1.53 -15.06
N ALA A 161 -42.92 -1.38 -15.57
CA ALA A 161 -43.86 -2.46 -15.87
C ALA A 161 -43.48 -3.34 -17.08
N ALA A 162 -42.36 -3.05 -17.76
CA ALA A 162 -41.93 -3.84 -18.90
C ALA A 162 -41.10 -5.04 -18.45
N PRO A 163 -41.50 -6.29 -18.76
CA PRO A 163 -40.67 -7.46 -18.52
C PRO A 163 -39.47 -7.43 -19.46
N PHE A 164 -38.26 -7.45 -18.89
CA PHE A 164 -37.07 -7.83 -19.66
C PHE A 164 -37.24 -9.31 -20.03
N LYS A 165 -37.66 -9.58 -21.26
CA LYS A 165 -37.72 -10.93 -21.84
C LYS A 165 -36.29 -11.49 -21.85
N GLY A 166 -35.94 -12.33 -20.88
CA GLY A 166 -34.67 -13.06 -20.85
C GLY A 166 -33.77 -12.88 -19.63
N ASP A 167 -34.22 -12.25 -18.54
CA ASP A 167 -33.42 -12.15 -17.31
C ASP A 167 -33.26 -13.52 -16.62
N ILE A 168 -32.15 -14.22 -16.93
CA ILE A 168 -31.86 -15.57 -16.40
C ILE A 168 -31.68 -15.59 -14.89
N PHE A 169 -31.24 -14.47 -14.29
CA PHE A 169 -31.04 -14.39 -12.84
C PHE A 169 -32.36 -14.39 -12.09
N GLN A 170 -33.47 -13.90 -12.68
CA GLN A 170 -34.81 -14.01 -12.06
C GLN A 170 -35.29 -15.46 -11.91
N ARG A 171 -34.67 -16.41 -12.61
CA ARG A 171 -35.01 -17.84 -12.53
C ARG A 171 -34.19 -18.59 -11.49
N LEU A 172 -33.16 -17.96 -10.93
CA LEU A 172 -32.31 -18.56 -9.92
C LEU A 172 -32.87 -18.24 -8.52
N PRO A 173 -32.79 -19.19 -7.56
CA PRO A 173 -32.99 -18.90 -6.15
C PRO A 173 -32.01 -17.83 -5.66
N LEU A 174 -32.43 -17.01 -4.69
CA LEU A 174 -31.62 -15.92 -4.14
C LEU A 174 -30.27 -16.43 -3.65
N GLU A 175 -30.24 -17.60 -3.03
CA GLU A 175 -29.05 -18.24 -2.49
C GLU A 175 -27.98 -18.45 -3.57
N LEU A 176 -28.38 -18.85 -4.78
CA LEU A 176 -27.44 -19.01 -5.90
C LEU A 176 -26.95 -17.65 -6.42
N ILE A 177 -27.83 -16.65 -6.44
CA ILE A 177 -27.46 -15.29 -6.85
C ILE A 177 -26.48 -14.68 -5.84
N GLU A 178 -26.69 -14.91 -4.55
CA GLU A 178 -25.78 -14.51 -3.48
C GLU A 178 -24.43 -15.22 -3.59
N MET A 179 -24.40 -16.54 -3.84
CA MET A 179 -23.17 -17.28 -4.08
C MET A 179 -22.36 -16.71 -5.26
N ILE A 180 -23.03 -16.38 -6.37
CA ILE A 180 -22.39 -15.72 -7.52
C ILE A 180 -21.87 -14.35 -7.10
N ALA A 181 -22.68 -13.55 -6.41
CA ALA A 181 -22.32 -12.19 -6.03
C ALA A 181 -21.13 -12.14 -5.05
N VAL A 182 -21.03 -13.10 -4.12
CA VAL A 182 -19.90 -13.20 -3.19
C VAL A 182 -18.57 -13.34 -3.93
N LEU A 183 -18.55 -14.03 -5.07
CA LEU A 183 -17.36 -14.25 -5.89
C LEU A 183 -16.98 -13.06 -6.78
N LEU A 184 -17.85 -12.06 -6.92
CA LEU A 184 -17.61 -10.89 -7.76
C LEU A 184 -17.12 -9.70 -6.92
N PRO A 185 -16.34 -8.77 -7.47
CA PRO A 185 -16.13 -7.46 -6.85
C PRO A 185 -17.46 -6.72 -6.65
N THR A 186 -17.57 -5.94 -5.58
CA THR A 186 -18.79 -5.18 -5.27
C THR A 186 -19.17 -4.23 -6.40
N ARG A 187 -18.19 -3.60 -7.06
CA ARG A 187 -18.42 -2.77 -8.24
C ARG A 187 -19.19 -3.51 -9.33
N ASP A 188 -18.80 -4.75 -9.60
CA ASP A 188 -19.42 -5.55 -10.65
C ASP A 188 -20.81 -6.03 -10.26
N VAL A 189 -21.05 -6.32 -8.98
CA VAL A 189 -22.40 -6.61 -8.46
C VAL A 189 -23.31 -5.39 -8.57
N LEU A 190 -22.79 -4.19 -8.27
CA LEU A 190 -23.54 -2.94 -8.40
C LEU A 190 -23.87 -2.62 -9.86
N HIS A 191 -22.98 -2.91 -10.81
CA HIS A 191 -23.25 -2.84 -12.26
C HIS A 191 -24.24 -3.92 -12.71
N LEU A 192 -24.08 -5.16 -12.25
CA LEU A 192 -24.94 -6.29 -12.60
C LEU A 192 -26.40 -6.01 -12.19
N ARG A 193 -26.60 -5.35 -11.04
CA ARG A 193 -27.91 -4.87 -10.61
C ARG A 193 -28.55 -3.85 -11.57
N GLN A 194 -27.76 -3.05 -12.28
CA GLN A 194 -28.29 -2.09 -13.25
C GLN A 194 -28.81 -2.78 -14.53
N VAL A 195 -28.29 -3.97 -14.84
CA VAL A 195 -28.62 -4.73 -16.07
C VAL A 195 -29.58 -5.89 -15.82
N SER A 196 -29.66 -6.43 -14.60
CA SER A 196 -30.55 -7.53 -14.22
C SER A 196 -31.30 -7.22 -12.92
N ARG A 197 -32.62 -7.36 -12.95
CA ARG A 197 -33.46 -7.18 -11.76
C ARG A 197 -33.39 -8.38 -10.82
N GLY A 198 -33.10 -9.57 -11.35
CA GLY A 198 -32.89 -10.77 -10.52
C GLY A 198 -31.81 -10.59 -9.47
N VAL A 199 -30.82 -9.74 -9.73
CA VAL A 199 -29.68 -9.46 -8.83
C VAL A 199 -29.98 -8.34 -7.82
N ALA A 200 -31.05 -7.56 -8.01
CA ALA A 200 -31.39 -6.44 -7.12
C ALA A 200 -31.50 -6.80 -5.63
N PRO A 201 -32.05 -7.97 -5.23
CA PRO A 201 -32.15 -8.34 -3.81
C PRO A 201 -30.79 -8.45 -3.10
N VAL A 202 -29.71 -8.78 -3.82
CA VAL A 202 -28.34 -8.89 -3.25
C VAL A 202 -27.92 -7.58 -2.57
N PHE A 203 -28.37 -6.43 -3.08
CA PHE A 203 -28.02 -5.14 -2.49
C PHE A 203 -28.51 -4.95 -1.06
N SER A 204 -29.57 -5.67 -0.68
CA SER A 204 -30.11 -5.68 0.68
C SER A 204 -29.68 -6.91 1.49
N SER A 205 -28.87 -7.80 0.91
CA SER A 205 -28.39 -9.01 1.56
C SER A 205 -27.28 -8.71 2.56
N SER A 206 -27.57 -8.93 3.84
CA SER A 206 -26.56 -8.84 4.90
C SER A 206 -25.44 -9.87 4.69
N ALA A 207 -25.78 -11.08 4.23
CA ALA A 207 -24.81 -12.14 3.96
C ALA A 207 -23.77 -11.70 2.92
N PHE A 208 -24.23 -11.10 1.82
CA PHE A 208 -23.37 -10.53 0.79
C PHE A 208 -22.40 -9.47 1.36
N TRP A 209 -22.92 -8.44 2.03
CA TRP A 209 -22.09 -7.35 2.54
C TRP A 209 -21.10 -7.79 3.60
N LYS A 210 -21.51 -8.76 4.45
CA LYS A 210 -20.64 -9.36 5.46
C LYS A 210 -19.39 -10.00 4.84
N THR A 211 -19.51 -10.71 3.72
CA THR A 211 -18.34 -11.33 3.04
C THR A 211 -17.29 -10.33 2.59
N ARG A 212 -17.64 -9.04 2.42
CA ARG A 212 -16.67 -8.03 2.01
C ARG A 212 -15.61 -7.75 3.07
N PHE A 213 -15.85 -8.16 4.31
CA PHE A 213 -14.93 -7.97 5.42
C PHE A 213 -14.13 -9.22 5.77
N ASP A 214 -14.31 -10.34 5.06
CA ASP A 214 -13.45 -11.51 5.21
C ASP A 214 -11.98 -11.11 4.96
N LEU A 215 -11.03 -11.80 5.60
CA LEU A 215 -9.61 -11.43 5.61
C LEU A 215 -9.01 -11.18 4.21
N ASN A 216 -9.45 -11.94 3.20
CA ASN A 216 -8.98 -11.83 1.81
C ASN A 216 -9.94 -11.06 0.88
N ALA A 217 -11.00 -10.47 1.43
CA ALA A 217 -12.01 -9.72 0.68
C ALA A 217 -11.71 -8.22 0.64
N GLU A 218 -12.62 -7.40 0.08
CA GLU A 218 -12.37 -5.98 -0.20
C GLU A 218 -12.11 -5.10 1.05
N ARG A 219 -12.48 -5.53 2.25
CA ARG A 219 -12.29 -4.79 3.51
C ARG A 219 -11.58 -5.63 4.57
N GLY A 220 -10.76 -6.59 4.14
CA GLY A 220 -10.07 -7.51 5.03
C GLY A 220 -9.15 -6.83 6.06
N PHE A 221 -8.72 -5.59 5.83
CA PHE A 221 -8.00 -4.78 6.83
C PHE A 221 -8.81 -4.51 8.11
N LEU A 222 -10.14 -4.59 8.07
CA LEU A 222 -11.00 -4.50 9.25
C LEU A 222 -11.29 -5.85 9.91
N TRP A 223 -10.85 -6.96 9.30
CA TRP A 223 -11.08 -8.30 9.82
C TRP A 223 -10.74 -8.45 11.31
N PRO A 224 -9.58 -8.00 11.84
CA PRO A 224 -9.30 -8.12 13.27
C PRO A 224 -10.40 -7.52 14.16
N VAL A 225 -11.05 -6.45 13.73
CA VAL A 225 -12.11 -5.76 14.49
C VAL A 225 -13.47 -6.43 14.31
N VAL A 226 -13.76 -6.93 13.11
CA VAL A 226 -15.08 -7.47 12.79
C VAL A 226 -15.18 -8.99 12.92
N ARG A 227 -14.08 -9.73 13.05
CA ARG A 227 -14.03 -11.20 13.13
C ARG A 227 -14.99 -11.73 14.18
N ASP A 228 -14.94 -11.20 15.39
CA ASP A 228 -15.83 -11.63 16.48
C ASP A 228 -17.30 -11.35 16.17
N LEU A 229 -17.62 -10.23 15.51
CA LEU A 229 -18.98 -9.92 15.06
C LEU A 229 -19.44 -10.91 13.99
N ILE A 230 -18.53 -11.33 13.12
CA ILE A 230 -18.77 -12.30 12.05
C ILE A 230 -19.00 -13.70 12.62
N GLU A 231 -18.17 -14.13 13.57
CA GLU A 231 -18.12 -15.50 14.07
C GLU A 231 -19.10 -15.77 15.22
N THR A 232 -19.32 -14.82 16.12
CA THR A 232 -20.04 -15.08 17.38
C THR A 232 -21.53 -14.73 17.36
N GLY A 233 -22.12 -14.48 16.18
CA GLY A 233 -23.53 -14.09 16.04
C GLY A 233 -23.88 -12.72 16.64
N LYS A 234 -22.94 -12.06 17.33
CA LYS A 234 -23.05 -10.68 17.82
C LYS A 234 -23.29 -9.66 16.70
N GLY A 235 -22.90 -9.98 15.47
CA GLY A 235 -23.17 -9.19 14.27
C GLY A 235 -24.60 -9.32 13.72
N ASN A 236 -25.51 -10.04 14.39
CA ASN A 236 -26.91 -10.09 13.98
C ASN A 236 -27.56 -8.71 14.05
N GLY A 237 -28.05 -8.21 12.92
CA GLY A 237 -28.63 -6.87 12.81
C GLY A 237 -27.59 -5.75 12.60
N PHE A 238 -26.30 -6.07 12.51
CA PHE A 238 -25.27 -5.12 12.14
C PHE A 238 -25.43 -4.70 10.66
N ASP A 239 -25.40 -3.39 10.39
CA ASP A 239 -25.53 -2.87 9.02
C ASP A 239 -24.18 -2.92 8.30
N TRP A 240 -23.82 -4.12 7.82
CA TRP A 240 -22.59 -4.37 7.06
C TRP A 240 -22.48 -3.50 5.80
N ARG A 241 -23.61 -3.15 5.19
CA ARG A 241 -23.65 -2.27 4.02
C ARG A 241 -23.28 -0.84 4.41
N LEU A 242 -23.80 -0.35 5.52
CA LEU A 242 -23.41 0.97 6.04
C LEU A 242 -21.92 1.00 6.35
N LEU A 243 -21.39 -0.02 7.03
CA LEU A 243 -19.95 -0.11 7.28
C LEU A 243 -19.13 -0.10 5.98
N TYR A 244 -19.58 -0.84 4.96
CA TYR A 244 -18.91 -0.85 3.66
C TYR A 244 -18.93 0.55 3.01
N HIS A 245 -20.05 1.24 3.09
CA HIS A 245 -20.15 2.60 2.57
C HIS A 245 -19.22 3.58 3.33
N CYS A 246 -19.15 3.50 4.66
CA CYS A 246 -18.27 4.34 5.47
C CYS A 246 -16.79 4.11 5.15
N THR A 247 -16.42 2.88 4.79
CA THR A 247 -15.04 2.56 4.39
C THR A 247 -14.68 3.01 2.97
N CYS A 248 -15.62 3.52 2.18
CA CYS A 248 -15.31 4.10 0.87
C CYS A 248 -14.63 5.47 0.99
N HIS A 249 -14.92 6.22 2.08
CA HIS A 249 -14.33 7.52 2.39
C HIS A 249 -13.86 7.53 3.85
N LEU A 250 -12.63 7.07 4.05
CA LEU A 250 -12.03 6.89 5.35
C LEU A 250 -11.56 8.23 5.92
N THR A 251 -12.09 8.61 7.08
CA THR A 251 -11.43 9.56 7.99
C THR A 251 -10.42 8.78 8.83
N CYS A 252 -9.25 8.50 8.25
CA CYS A 252 -8.26 7.60 8.83
C CYS A 252 -7.27 8.31 9.76
N SER A 253 -7.03 7.72 10.94
CA SER A 253 -5.81 8.00 11.70
C SER A 253 -4.59 7.45 10.96
N HIS A 254 -3.38 7.93 11.29
CA HIS A 254 -2.13 7.38 10.75
C HIS A 254 -2.02 5.86 10.99
N TRP A 255 -2.49 5.39 12.15
CA TRP A 255 -2.60 3.97 12.49
C TRP A 255 -3.38 3.14 11.47
N PHE A 256 -4.54 3.64 11.06
CA PHE A 256 -5.39 2.94 10.11
C PHE A 256 -4.73 2.80 8.74
N ARG A 257 -3.92 3.80 8.33
CA ARG A 257 -3.14 3.73 7.10
C ARG A 257 -2.07 2.63 7.17
N LEU A 258 -1.37 2.51 8.30
CA LEU A 258 -0.38 1.44 8.50
C LEU A 258 -1.01 0.04 8.46
N GLU A 259 -2.19 -0.11 9.07
CA GLU A 259 -2.94 -1.37 9.04
C GLU A 259 -3.38 -1.72 7.61
N LEU A 260 -3.89 -0.75 6.86
CA LEU A 260 -4.29 -0.92 5.46
C LEU A 260 -3.09 -1.36 4.61
N LYS A 261 -1.96 -0.63 4.66
CA LYS A 261 -0.73 -0.96 3.92
C LYS A 261 -0.20 -2.35 4.27
N SER A 262 -0.22 -2.70 5.56
CA SER A 262 0.22 -4.03 6.00
C SER A 262 -0.69 -5.12 5.45
N TRP A 263 -2.01 -4.92 5.49
CA TRP A 263 -2.99 -5.87 4.93
C TRP A 263 -2.84 -6.02 3.40
N GLU A 264 -2.66 -4.92 2.67
CA GLU A 264 -2.42 -4.92 1.22
C GLU A 264 -1.17 -5.74 0.86
N ARG A 265 -0.06 -5.54 1.58
CA ARG A 265 1.18 -6.33 1.43
C ARG A 265 0.96 -7.81 1.68
N LEU A 266 0.28 -8.16 2.76
CA LEU A 266 0.01 -9.55 3.12
C LEU A 266 -0.90 -10.23 2.08
N ARG A 267 -1.94 -9.54 1.62
CA ARG A 267 -2.85 -10.05 0.60
C ARG A 267 -2.14 -10.23 -0.73
N TRP A 268 -1.37 -9.24 -1.18
CA TRP A 268 -0.59 -9.35 -2.41
C TRP A 268 0.42 -10.49 -2.33
N LEU A 269 1.11 -10.63 -1.19
CA LEU A 269 2.07 -11.72 -0.99
C LEU A 269 1.38 -13.09 -1.09
N ARG A 270 0.20 -13.23 -0.50
CA ARG A 270 -0.64 -14.43 -0.64
C ARG A 270 -1.05 -14.69 -2.09
N ASP A 271 -1.62 -13.70 -2.77
CA ASP A 271 -2.10 -13.86 -4.14
C ASP A 271 -0.95 -14.17 -5.12
N SER A 272 0.23 -13.54 -4.95
CA SER A 272 1.46 -13.85 -5.69
C SER A 272 1.98 -15.26 -5.40
N THR A 273 2.00 -15.68 -4.13
CA THR A 273 2.41 -17.04 -3.73
C THR A 273 1.53 -18.10 -4.40
N LEU A 274 0.20 -17.91 -4.36
CA LEU A 274 -0.76 -18.83 -4.98
C LEU A 274 -0.63 -18.86 -6.50
N ALA A 275 -0.33 -17.71 -7.11
CA ALA A 275 -0.12 -17.60 -8.55
C ALA A 275 1.12 -18.39 -9.00
N LEU A 276 2.24 -18.20 -8.29
CA LEU A 276 3.48 -18.96 -8.50
C LEU A 276 3.25 -20.46 -8.36
N ALA A 277 2.61 -20.90 -7.26
CA ALA A 277 2.31 -22.30 -7.01
C ALA A 277 1.44 -22.95 -8.10
N SER A 278 0.55 -22.16 -8.71
CA SER A 278 -0.37 -22.63 -9.75
C SER A 278 0.16 -22.43 -11.18
N GLY A 279 1.30 -21.78 -11.35
CA GLY A 279 1.85 -21.42 -12.66
C GLY A 279 1.00 -20.42 -13.44
N VAL A 280 0.20 -19.61 -12.76
CA VAL A 280 -0.62 -18.54 -13.38
C VAL A 280 0.10 -17.19 -13.24
N PRO A 281 -0.21 -16.20 -14.10
CA PRO A 281 0.38 -14.87 -13.97
C PRO A 281 0.15 -14.28 -12.58
N ARG A 282 1.21 -13.75 -11.97
CA ARG A 282 1.13 -13.04 -10.69
C ARG A 282 0.29 -11.75 -10.84
N PRO A 283 -0.31 -11.26 -9.74
CA PRO A 283 -0.77 -9.88 -9.69
C PRO A 283 0.36 -8.93 -10.08
N LEU A 284 0.00 -7.77 -10.65
CA LEU A 284 0.99 -6.74 -10.93
C LEU A 284 1.70 -6.33 -9.63
N ASP A 285 3.01 -6.13 -9.74
CA ASP A 285 3.79 -5.49 -8.71
C ASP A 285 3.25 -4.06 -8.51
N TYR A 286 3.36 -3.55 -7.29
CA TYR A 286 2.93 -2.19 -6.96
C TYR A 286 4.03 -1.50 -6.16
N ARG A 287 4.01 -0.17 -6.12
CA ARG A 287 4.89 0.65 -5.26
C ARG A 287 4.04 1.80 -4.69
N GLY A 288 4.38 2.27 -3.49
CA GLY A 288 3.58 3.27 -2.78
C GLY A 288 2.18 2.77 -2.40
N ASP A 289 1.20 3.70 -2.40
CA ASP A 289 -0.18 3.45 -1.95
C ASP A 289 -1.13 3.10 -3.13
N ALA A 290 -0.59 2.47 -4.18
CA ALA A 290 -1.31 2.21 -5.43
C ALA A 290 -2.46 1.19 -5.31
N LEU A 291 -2.48 0.40 -4.23
CA LEU A 291 -3.49 -0.66 -4.04
C LEU A 291 -4.84 -0.15 -3.54
N HIS A 292 -4.97 1.15 -3.24
CA HIS A 292 -6.26 1.78 -2.92
C HIS A 292 -7.35 1.52 -3.97
N TYR A 293 -6.96 1.35 -5.25
CA TYR A 293 -7.86 0.99 -6.34
C TYR A 293 -8.48 -0.42 -6.18
N TYR A 294 -7.72 -1.38 -5.66
CA TYR A 294 -8.13 -2.79 -5.57
C TYR A 294 -9.27 -3.01 -4.60
N HIS A 295 -9.35 -2.18 -3.56
CA HIS A 295 -10.40 -2.27 -2.57
C HIS A 295 -11.37 -1.09 -2.60
N ASN A 296 -11.20 -0.04 -3.42
CA ASN A 296 -12.10 1.13 -3.42
C ASN A 296 -12.29 1.77 -2.03
N ALA A 297 -11.25 1.75 -1.20
CA ALA A 297 -11.24 2.56 0.02
C ALA A 297 -10.36 3.76 -0.25
N MET A 298 -10.93 4.96 -0.22
CA MET A 298 -10.20 6.20 -0.40
C MET A 298 -10.24 7.00 0.89
N ILE A 299 -9.25 7.87 1.06
CA ILE A 299 -9.27 8.85 2.15
C ILE A 299 -10.43 9.83 1.88
N GLY A 300 -11.13 10.25 2.94
CA GLY A 300 -12.18 11.25 2.80
C GLY A 300 -11.63 12.56 2.25
N ASP A 301 -12.44 13.29 1.48
CA ASP A 301 -12.04 14.53 0.81
C ASP A 301 -10.84 14.38 -0.14
N THR A 302 -10.54 13.18 -0.66
CA THR A 302 -9.57 12.98 -1.74
C THR A 302 -10.22 12.48 -3.03
N HIS A 303 -9.57 12.75 -4.16
CA HIS A 303 -9.85 12.12 -5.44
C HIS A 303 -8.59 11.44 -5.98
N LEU A 304 -8.80 10.56 -6.94
CA LEU A 304 -7.76 9.73 -7.53
C LEU A 304 -7.65 10.05 -9.01
N GLU A 305 -6.42 10.24 -9.46
CA GLU A 305 -6.09 10.38 -10.88
C GLU A 305 -5.14 9.27 -11.29
N VAL A 306 -5.28 8.84 -12.54
CA VAL A 306 -4.58 7.69 -13.09
C VAL A 306 -4.00 8.07 -14.44
N VAL A 307 -2.75 7.72 -14.65
CA VAL A 307 -2.11 7.73 -15.96
C VAL A 307 -1.73 6.32 -16.33
N ASP A 308 -2.36 5.80 -17.38
CA ASP A 308 -1.97 4.53 -18.00
C ASP A 308 -0.71 4.75 -18.84
N CYS A 309 0.28 3.89 -18.63
CA CYS A 309 1.59 3.92 -19.25
C CYS A 309 1.74 2.85 -20.35
N ASP A 310 0.68 2.62 -21.13
CA ASP A 310 0.64 1.62 -22.22
C ASP A 310 1.57 1.94 -23.42
N SER A 311 2.20 3.12 -23.41
CA SER A 311 3.21 3.54 -24.37
C SER A 311 4.46 3.98 -23.62
N ARG A 312 5.62 3.86 -24.30
CA ARG A 312 6.88 4.39 -23.81
C ARG A 312 6.77 5.87 -23.43
N VAL A 313 7.17 6.19 -22.20
CA VAL A 313 7.28 7.55 -21.68
C VAL A 313 8.65 8.12 -22.05
N LEU A 314 8.66 9.20 -22.84
CA LEU A 314 9.89 9.86 -23.31
C LEU A 314 10.38 10.95 -22.35
N HIS A 315 9.42 11.70 -21.79
CA HIS A 315 9.73 12.79 -20.86
C HIS A 315 8.69 12.83 -19.75
N ILE A 316 9.12 13.26 -18.56
CA ILE A 316 8.22 13.66 -17.48
C ILE A 316 8.53 15.10 -17.10
N ALA A 317 7.54 15.97 -17.13
CA ALA A 317 7.66 17.30 -16.54
C ALA A 317 7.08 17.29 -15.13
N ILE A 318 7.87 17.78 -14.18
CA ILE A 318 7.49 17.85 -12.78
C ILE A 318 7.21 19.32 -12.45
N SER A 319 6.02 19.59 -11.92
CA SER A 319 5.58 20.91 -11.49
C SER A 319 5.73 21.02 -9.98
N ALA A 320 6.39 22.08 -9.54
CA ALA A 320 6.59 22.32 -8.12
C ALA A 320 6.57 23.83 -7.82
N HIS A 321 6.20 24.17 -6.59
CA HIS A 321 6.27 25.53 -6.08
C HIS A 321 6.82 25.59 -4.66
N ASP A 322 7.33 26.75 -4.32
CA ASP A 322 7.87 27.12 -3.01
C ASP A 322 6.74 27.83 -2.26
N ASP A 323 5.83 27.07 -1.64
CA ASP A 323 4.68 27.64 -0.91
C ASP A 323 4.82 27.54 0.61
N CYS A 324 5.35 28.63 1.15
CA CYS A 324 4.86 29.36 2.32
C CYS A 324 4.33 28.57 3.53
N GLY A 325 5.23 27.89 4.26
CA GLY A 325 5.01 27.66 5.69
C GLY A 325 4.89 28.99 6.45
N LEU A 326 3.72 29.25 7.07
CA LEU A 326 3.61 30.23 8.15
C LEU A 326 4.48 29.72 9.32
N HIS A 327 5.44 30.54 9.75
CA HIS A 327 6.33 30.40 10.92
C HIS A 327 7.80 29.99 10.65
N VAL A 328 8.66 31.02 10.67
CA VAL A 328 10.06 31.05 11.13
C VAL A 328 11.12 30.26 10.32
N SER A 329 10.75 29.45 9.32
CA SER A 329 11.69 28.84 8.36
C SER A 329 11.09 28.78 6.95
N PRO A 330 11.91 28.85 5.87
CA PRO A 330 11.38 28.65 4.51
C PRO A 330 10.69 27.29 4.41
N GLY A 331 9.48 27.26 3.83
CA GLY A 331 8.66 26.04 3.73
C GLY A 331 9.24 25.01 2.76
N PRO A 332 8.85 23.73 2.90
CA PRO A 332 9.28 22.67 1.98
C PRO A 332 8.75 22.93 0.56
N VAL A 333 9.48 22.45 -0.44
CA VAL A 333 8.99 22.39 -1.83
C VAL A 333 7.70 21.59 -1.86
N CYS A 334 6.69 22.02 -2.62
CA CYS A 334 5.48 21.26 -2.85
C CYS A 334 5.39 20.84 -4.32
N VAL A 335 5.26 19.54 -4.58
CA VAL A 335 5.07 19.00 -5.92
C VAL A 335 3.58 18.94 -6.24
N THR A 336 3.16 19.66 -7.27
CA THR A 336 1.75 19.86 -7.63
C THR A 336 1.29 19.06 -8.84
N GLY A 337 2.22 18.56 -9.64
CA GLY A 337 1.83 17.74 -10.79
C GLY A 337 2.96 17.07 -11.55
N LEU A 338 2.60 15.99 -12.24
CA LEU A 338 3.45 15.21 -13.13
C LEU A 338 2.80 15.15 -14.51
N GLU A 339 3.53 15.53 -15.54
CA GLU A 339 3.07 15.49 -16.93
C GLU A 339 3.90 14.50 -17.74
N PHE A 340 3.24 13.49 -18.28
CA PHE A 340 3.82 12.38 -19.00
C PHE A 340 3.73 12.61 -20.50
N PHE A 341 4.87 12.57 -21.17
CA PHE A 341 4.98 12.71 -22.62
C PHE A 341 5.30 11.34 -23.23
N PHE A 342 4.38 10.86 -24.07
CA PHE A 342 4.47 9.56 -24.70
C PHE A 342 4.99 9.65 -26.14
N GLU A 343 5.48 8.53 -26.66
CA GLU A 343 5.97 8.42 -28.04
C GLU A 343 4.85 8.53 -29.08
N ASP A 344 3.70 7.88 -28.84
CA ASP A 344 2.67 7.66 -29.87
C ASP A 344 1.27 8.18 -29.50
N ARG A 345 1.11 8.80 -28.33
CA ARG A 345 -0.19 9.29 -27.82
C ARG A 345 -0.11 10.68 -27.19
N PRO A 346 -1.25 11.37 -27.00
CA PRO A 346 -1.29 12.63 -26.29
C PRO A 346 -0.71 12.51 -24.88
N LYS A 347 -0.09 13.60 -24.43
CA LYS A 347 0.42 13.72 -23.06
C LYS A 347 -0.71 13.53 -22.03
N ALA A 348 -0.35 13.00 -20.87
CA ALA A 348 -1.25 12.87 -19.72
C ALA A 348 -0.70 13.65 -18.53
N MET A 349 -1.55 14.03 -17.59
CA MET A 349 -1.17 14.82 -16.42
C MET A 349 -1.81 14.23 -15.16
N LEU A 350 -1.04 14.21 -14.09
CA LEU A 350 -1.50 14.07 -12.72
C LEU A 350 -1.35 15.42 -12.04
N GLY A 351 -2.39 15.93 -11.41
CA GLY A 351 -2.38 17.22 -10.74
C GLY A 351 -2.33 18.39 -11.73
N TYR A 352 -1.53 19.42 -11.44
CA TYR A 352 -1.51 20.64 -12.23
C TYR A 352 -0.15 21.32 -12.33
N THR A 353 -0.03 22.24 -13.29
CA THR A 353 1.07 23.20 -13.40
C THR A 353 0.54 24.61 -13.14
N SER A 354 1.06 25.31 -12.14
CA SER A 354 0.62 26.67 -11.81
C SER A 354 0.95 27.67 -12.94
N ALA A 355 0.06 28.64 -13.14
CA ALA A 355 0.26 29.68 -14.15
C ALA A 355 1.51 30.52 -13.84
N GLY A 356 2.31 30.80 -14.87
CA GLY A 356 3.58 31.52 -14.70
C GLY A 356 4.74 30.65 -14.22
N ALA A 357 4.57 29.32 -14.13
CA ALA A 357 5.66 28.39 -13.86
C ALA A 357 6.82 28.61 -14.83
N LYS A 358 8.02 28.80 -14.29
CA LYS A 358 9.20 28.93 -15.12
C LYS A 358 9.61 27.56 -15.65
N GLU A 359 9.65 27.44 -16.98
CA GLU A 359 10.16 26.24 -17.62
C GLU A 359 11.68 26.15 -17.46
N ILE A 360 12.12 25.06 -16.83
CA ILE A 360 13.53 24.77 -16.64
C ILE A 360 13.85 23.46 -17.37
N PRO A 361 14.67 23.49 -18.44
CA PRO A 361 15.09 22.26 -19.09
C PRO A 361 16.04 21.49 -18.16
N ARG A 362 16.00 20.15 -18.23
CA ARG A 362 16.86 19.23 -17.45
C ARG A 362 18.30 19.72 -17.27
N LYS A 363 18.96 20.14 -18.35
CA LYS A 363 20.37 20.56 -18.37
C LYS A 363 20.69 21.77 -17.49
N LYS A 364 19.67 22.60 -17.18
CA LYS A 364 19.79 23.79 -16.35
C LYS A 364 19.34 23.53 -14.91
N TRP A 365 18.66 22.41 -14.64
CA TRP A 365 18.31 22.01 -13.29
C TRP A 365 19.55 21.44 -12.58
N ARG A 366 19.85 21.98 -11.41
CA ARG A 366 20.81 21.42 -10.48
C ARG A 366 20.07 21.23 -9.17
N ASN A 367 19.96 19.99 -8.72
CA ASN A 367 19.55 19.70 -7.36
C ASN A 367 20.68 20.19 -6.44
N TYR A 368 20.54 21.43 -5.98
CA TYR A 368 21.32 21.93 -4.86
C TYR A 368 20.60 21.45 -3.61
N ASP A 369 21.34 21.00 -2.60
CA ASP A 369 20.88 20.70 -1.25
C ASP A 369 20.31 22.00 -0.60
N GLN A 370 19.24 22.54 -1.17
CA GLN A 370 18.62 23.81 -0.84
C GLN A 370 17.13 23.57 -0.72
N THR A 371 16.62 23.91 0.46
CA THR A 371 15.20 24.06 0.81
C THR A 371 14.49 25.17 0.01
N LYS A 372 15.06 25.65 -1.10
CA LYS A 372 14.51 26.73 -1.93
C LYS A 372 14.68 26.42 -3.41
N LEU A 373 13.58 26.58 -4.15
CA LEU A 373 13.61 26.56 -5.60
C LEU A 373 14.27 27.85 -6.12
N ALA A 374 15.00 27.77 -7.24
CA ALA A 374 15.56 28.96 -7.90
C ALA A 374 14.47 29.94 -8.37
N HIS A 375 13.22 29.45 -8.51
CA HIS A 375 12.04 30.23 -8.82
C HIS A 375 10.87 29.75 -7.97
N PRO A 376 9.96 30.65 -7.52
CA PRO A 376 8.84 30.28 -6.66
C PRO A 376 7.93 29.20 -7.25
N ILE A 377 7.86 29.12 -8.58
CA ILE A 377 7.06 28.13 -9.30
C ILE A 377 7.91 27.65 -10.48
N VAL A 378 8.14 26.35 -10.55
CA VAL A 378 8.95 25.71 -11.59
C VAL A 378 8.18 24.61 -12.29
N ARG A 379 8.48 24.45 -13.58
CA ARG A 379 8.13 23.27 -14.36
C ARG A 379 9.43 22.71 -14.94
N VAL A 380 9.90 21.59 -14.41
CA VAL A 380 11.18 21.01 -14.81
C VAL A 380 10.93 19.81 -15.69
N MET A 381 11.42 19.85 -16.92
CA MET A 381 11.31 18.75 -17.88
C MET A 381 12.48 17.77 -17.70
N MET A 382 12.17 16.50 -17.51
CA MET A 382 13.13 15.41 -17.37
C MET A 382 13.07 14.50 -18.60
N ASP A 383 14.21 14.34 -19.29
CA ASP A 383 14.36 13.34 -20.35
C ASP A 383 14.58 11.96 -19.76
N LEU A 384 13.84 10.97 -20.24
CA LEU A 384 13.91 9.60 -19.76
C LEU A 384 14.59 8.70 -20.78
N VAL A 385 15.44 7.81 -20.29
CA VAL A 385 15.98 6.69 -21.09
C VAL A 385 15.01 5.52 -21.03
N ASP A 386 14.59 5.19 -19.81
CA ASP A 386 13.70 4.09 -19.48
C ASP A 386 12.98 4.42 -18.16
N PHE A 387 11.65 4.31 -18.10
CA PHE A 387 10.86 4.70 -16.94
C PHE A 387 10.55 3.49 -16.06
N LYS A 388 10.98 3.52 -14.80
CA LYS A 388 10.92 2.39 -13.87
C LYS A 388 10.10 2.67 -12.60
N GLY A 389 9.52 3.86 -12.49
CA GLY A 389 8.64 4.23 -11.39
C GLY A 389 8.91 5.63 -10.85
N VAL A 390 8.20 5.96 -9.77
CA VAL A 390 8.30 7.25 -9.08
C VAL A 390 8.47 6.96 -7.59
N MET A 391 9.47 7.60 -6.98
CA MET A 391 9.65 7.63 -5.54
C MET A 391 9.30 9.03 -5.04
N VAL A 392 8.58 9.10 -3.92
CA VAL A 392 8.09 10.36 -3.36
C VAL A 392 8.52 10.51 -1.90
N THR A 393 8.84 11.73 -1.53
CA THR A 393 8.96 12.16 -0.13
C THR A 393 7.74 13.04 0.15
N HIS A 394 7.13 12.88 1.32
CA HIS A 394 5.91 13.59 1.68
C HIS A 394 6.07 14.24 3.05
N THR A 395 5.41 15.37 3.23
CA THR A 395 5.20 16.05 4.51
C THR A 395 3.72 15.96 4.87
N LEU A 396 3.35 16.52 6.02
CA LEU A 396 1.94 16.68 6.40
C LEU A 396 1.13 17.51 5.38
N ASP A 397 1.81 18.36 4.61
CA ASP A 397 1.21 19.33 3.68
C ASP A 397 1.18 18.84 2.22
N GLY A 398 1.71 17.65 1.93
CA GLY A 398 1.68 17.04 0.60
C GLY A 398 3.00 16.40 0.19
N VAL A 399 3.21 16.25 -1.12
CA VAL A 399 4.45 15.66 -1.66
C VAL A 399 5.55 16.72 -1.67
N SER A 400 6.59 16.53 -0.86
CA SER A 400 7.71 17.46 -0.72
C SER A 400 8.88 17.18 -1.66
N GLY A 401 8.94 15.97 -2.19
CA GLY A 401 9.98 15.55 -3.11
C GLY A 401 9.53 14.46 -4.06
N VAL A 402 10.04 14.49 -5.29
CA VAL A 402 9.83 13.44 -6.29
C VAL A 402 11.15 13.06 -6.93
N LEU A 403 11.42 11.76 -7.02
CA LEU A 403 12.52 11.16 -7.79
C LEU A 403 11.92 10.23 -8.86
N ILE A 404 12.29 10.47 -10.12
CA ILE A 404 11.95 9.57 -11.22
C ILE A 404 12.98 8.43 -11.28
N LEU A 405 12.48 7.19 -11.18
CA LEU A 405 13.29 5.98 -11.28
C LEU A 405 13.48 5.60 -12.74
N GLN A 406 14.73 5.29 -13.11
CA GLN A 406 15.11 4.87 -14.45
C GLN A 406 16.03 3.66 -14.37
N SER A 407 16.20 2.93 -15.47
CA SER A 407 17.25 1.91 -15.57
C SER A 407 18.62 2.55 -15.36
N LEU A 408 19.37 2.03 -14.40
CA LEU A 408 20.68 2.55 -14.02
C LEU A 408 21.77 1.62 -14.55
N ASP A 409 22.61 2.11 -15.46
CA ASP A 409 23.88 1.46 -15.81
C ASP A 409 24.96 1.91 -14.81
N GLU A 410 25.45 0.97 -14.01
CA GLU A 410 26.58 1.12 -13.08
C GLU A 410 26.42 2.06 -11.85
N GLU A 411 27.01 1.62 -10.74
CA GLU A 411 27.05 2.26 -9.41
C GLU A 411 27.57 3.72 -9.39
N ARG A 412 28.43 4.10 -10.35
CA ARG A 412 28.96 5.46 -10.49
C ARG A 412 28.03 6.42 -11.24
N GLU A 413 27.24 5.94 -12.19
CA GLU A 413 26.24 6.80 -12.84
C GLU A 413 25.06 7.05 -11.90
N CYS A 414 24.70 6.06 -11.08
CA CYS A 414 23.74 6.14 -9.99
C CYS A 414 23.83 7.47 -9.23
N ARG A 415 24.91 7.71 -8.46
CA ARG A 415 25.03 8.92 -7.63
C ARG A 415 24.97 10.23 -8.42
N ARG A 416 25.42 10.24 -9.68
CA ARG A 416 25.40 11.43 -10.55
C ARG A 416 24.08 11.63 -11.29
N GLY A 417 23.33 10.56 -11.53
CA GLY A 417 22.03 10.54 -12.18
C GLY A 417 20.90 10.92 -11.23
N TRP A 418 21.01 10.55 -9.95
CA TRP A 418 19.96 10.78 -8.95
C TRP A 418 19.67 12.26 -8.68
N ARG A 419 20.71 13.08 -8.49
CA ARG A 419 20.57 14.54 -8.38
C ARG A 419 20.00 15.19 -9.64
N LYS A 420 19.92 14.48 -10.77
CA LYS A 420 19.41 15.00 -12.04
C LYS A 420 17.96 14.63 -12.31
N CYS A 421 17.38 13.69 -11.55
CA CYS A 421 16.00 13.20 -11.75
C CYS A 421 15.10 13.47 -10.54
N SER A 422 15.57 14.28 -9.59
CA SER A 422 14.87 14.65 -8.36
C SER A 422 14.52 16.13 -8.31
N ILE A 423 13.41 16.44 -7.67
CA ILE A 423 12.96 17.79 -7.31
C ILE A 423 12.45 17.76 -5.87
N GLY A 424 12.80 18.78 -5.08
CA GLY A 424 12.43 18.88 -3.68
C GLY A 424 13.38 18.14 -2.75
N GLU A 425 13.00 18.04 -1.48
CA GLU A 425 13.76 17.30 -0.47
C GLU A 425 13.50 15.81 -0.68
N CYS A 426 14.55 15.07 -1.06
CA CYS A 426 14.52 13.63 -1.23
C CYS A 426 15.65 13.08 -0.34
N ASP A 427 15.33 12.13 0.54
CA ASP A 427 16.19 11.67 1.64
C ASP A 427 17.66 11.41 1.28
N ASP A 428 18.53 11.54 2.29
CA ASP A 428 19.99 11.45 2.22
C ASP A 428 20.48 10.25 1.37
N PRO A 429 21.33 10.46 0.34
CA PRO A 429 21.76 9.43 -0.61
C PRO A 429 22.44 8.17 -0.02
N TYR A 430 22.75 8.14 1.28
CA TYR A 430 23.43 6.99 1.92
C TYR A 430 22.52 5.79 2.22
N HIS A 431 21.21 5.99 2.43
CA HIS A 431 20.25 4.88 2.67
C HIS A 431 19.49 4.45 1.41
N VAL A 432 19.68 5.20 0.32
CA VAL A 432 18.90 5.10 -0.90
C VAL A 432 19.40 3.95 -1.81
N TYR A 433 20.67 3.53 -1.70
CA TYR A 433 21.25 2.55 -2.63
C TYR A 433 20.56 1.17 -2.59
N ASP A 434 20.33 0.60 -1.40
CA ASP A 434 19.67 -0.71 -1.26
C ASP A 434 18.16 -0.63 -1.51
N GLY A 435 17.53 0.52 -1.21
CA GLY A 435 16.11 0.75 -1.46
C GLY A 435 15.78 0.95 -2.95
N LEU A 436 16.69 1.49 -3.76
CA LEU A 436 16.41 1.86 -5.16
C LEU A 436 16.22 0.65 -6.08
N CYS A 437 17.08 -0.37 -5.98
CA CYS A 437 16.90 -1.61 -6.74
C CYS A 437 15.55 -2.27 -6.39
N ALA A 438 15.16 -2.21 -5.11
CA ALA A 438 13.86 -2.70 -4.68
C ALA A 438 12.68 -1.81 -5.12
N CYS A 439 12.90 -0.52 -5.35
CA CYS A 439 11.85 0.43 -5.75
C CYS A 439 11.62 0.47 -7.27
N SER A 440 12.60 0.08 -8.10
CA SER A 440 12.43 0.02 -9.56
C SER A 440 11.55 -1.16 -9.97
N LEU A 441 10.62 -0.92 -10.89
CA LEU A 441 9.78 -1.94 -11.53
C LEU A 441 10.34 -2.32 -12.90
N GLU A 442 10.14 -3.54 -13.37
CA GLU A 442 10.55 -3.94 -14.73
C GLU A 442 9.86 -3.10 -15.81
N GLU A 443 8.57 -2.86 -15.64
CA GLU A 443 7.75 -2.02 -16.50
C GLU A 443 6.71 -1.30 -15.65
N VAL A 444 6.43 -0.04 -15.99
CA VAL A 444 5.36 0.73 -15.34
C VAL A 444 4.14 0.69 -16.23
N SER A 445 3.10 -0.02 -15.80
CA SER A 445 1.80 -0.05 -16.51
C SER A 445 0.91 1.13 -16.15
N GLN A 446 1.01 1.64 -14.92
CA GLN A 446 0.12 2.69 -14.44
C GLN A 446 0.79 3.51 -13.32
N VAL A 447 0.53 4.81 -13.32
CA VAL A 447 0.84 5.71 -12.20
C VAL A 447 -0.46 6.25 -11.63
N VAL A 448 -0.63 6.10 -10.31
CA VAL A 448 -1.82 6.55 -9.59
C VAL A 448 -1.40 7.62 -8.59
N ALA A 449 -2.14 8.72 -8.54
CA ALA A 449 -1.95 9.77 -7.54
C ALA A 449 -3.27 10.08 -6.83
N VAL A 450 -3.17 10.36 -5.54
CA VAL A 450 -4.28 10.77 -4.68
C VAL A 450 -4.10 12.24 -4.35
N PHE A 451 -5.15 13.02 -4.57
CA PHE A 451 -5.15 14.47 -4.39
C PHE A 451 -6.25 14.86 -3.40
N ASP A 452 -6.01 15.88 -2.60
CA ASP A 452 -7.06 16.48 -1.78
C ASP A 452 -8.03 17.27 -2.65
N VAL A 453 -9.34 17.14 -2.41
CA VAL A 453 -10.42 17.85 -3.13
C VAL A 453 -10.42 19.37 -2.82
N ARG A 454 -9.56 19.83 -1.89
CA ARG A 454 -9.47 21.23 -1.45
C ARG A 454 -8.49 22.08 -2.25
N THR A 455 -7.83 21.55 -3.28
CA THR A 455 -6.88 22.29 -4.13
C THR A 455 -7.36 22.50 -5.56
#